data_AF-A0A8B8J4G4-F1
#
_entry.id   AF-A0A8B8J4G4-F1
#
_cell.length_a   1.000
_cell.length_b   1.000
_cell.length_c   1.000
_cell.angle_alpha   90.00
_cell.angle_beta   90.00
_cell.angle_gamma   90.00
#
_symmetry.space_group_name_H-M   'P 1'
#
loop_
_entity.id
_entity.type
_entity.pdbx_description
1 polymer ?
#
loop_
_entity_poly.entity_id
_entity_poly.type
_entity_poly.pdbx_seq_one_letter_code
_entity_poly.pdbx_strand_id
1 'polypeptide(L)'
;MGRTLISRLVMALELNLIPVSNCKVTCGAELAVLFVETLAKGKLPYSEETLDHLRKIYQGFPKIPLPQNSGDDDDDDMQKLSEALMAAKLRVESCSSFLKAAIRWSAEFGAPKNGSPQLHDMLAEYLYSESPEPDMTKVSSHFVHGSDPKKFASTLVNFMGTCYPGEDDAAIARAVLLYLSQGNLRDANYLMDELKKQLESKQLDFPCSDLTQFIEYLLRTLERDAFPLLKILRQKYKSSIDREPLFDELLDEIAEKFYGVRRRSGLQGIFSDLFKMM
;
A
#
# COMPACT_ATOMS: atom_id res chain seq x y z
N MET A 1 35.56 -9.36 6.78
CA MET A 1 35.53 -8.38 5.67
C MET A 1 34.16 -7.70 5.53
N GLY A 2 33.04 -8.43 5.53
CA GLY A 2 31.69 -7.84 5.41
C GLY A 2 31.29 -6.83 6.50
N ARG A 3 31.56 -7.13 7.78
CA ARG A 3 31.24 -6.21 8.91
C ARG A 3 31.94 -4.85 8.82
N THR A 4 33.16 -4.81 8.27
CA THR A 4 33.94 -3.58 8.10
C THR A 4 33.44 -2.75 6.91
N LEU A 5 32.95 -3.40 5.85
CA LEU A 5 32.32 -2.72 4.71
C LEU A 5 30.93 -2.20 5.08
N ILE A 6 30.14 -2.98 5.85
CA ILE A 6 28.86 -2.56 6.43
C ILE A 6 29.08 -1.39 7.38
N SER A 7 30.04 -1.47 8.31
CA SER A 7 30.36 -0.35 9.20
C SER A 7 30.83 0.88 8.43
N ARG A 8 31.52 0.73 7.29
CA ARG A 8 31.92 1.85 6.41
C ARG A 8 30.77 2.39 5.56
N LEU A 9 29.80 1.57 5.15
CA LEU A 9 28.60 1.98 4.42
C LEU A 9 27.58 2.62 5.37
N VAL A 10 27.38 2.04 6.56
CA VAL A 10 26.65 2.62 7.69
C VAL A 10 27.31 3.92 8.08
N MET A 11 28.63 3.97 8.29
CA MET A 11 29.31 5.25 8.52
C MET A 11 29.23 6.17 7.30
N ALA A 12 29.24 5.71 6.06
CA ALA A 12 29.05 6.59 4.91
C ALA A 12 27.61 7.13 4.80
N LEU A 13 26.61 6.40 5.30
CA LEU A 13 25.20 6.80 5.35
C LEU A 13 24.85 7.59 6.64
N GLU A 14 25.56 7.36 7.73
CA GLU A 14 25.39 8.02 9.03
C GLU A 14 26.30 9.25 9.19
N LEU A 15 27.54 9.22 8.67
CA LEU A 15 28.47 10.37 8.67
C LEU A 15 28.40 11.22 7.41
N ASN A 16 27.87 10.73 6.28
CA ASN A 16 27.39 11.61 5.23
C ASN A 16 25.87 11.70 5.30
N LEU A 17 25.41 12.60 6.17
CA LEU A 17 24.39 13.56 5.78
C LEU A 17 24.89 14.34 4.53
N ILE A 18 25.05 13.67 3.39
CA ILE A 18 24.56 14.30 2.18
C ILE A 18 23.08 14.06 2.32
N PRO A 19 22.29 15.05 2.79
CA PRO A 19 20.85 14.86 2.76
C PRO A 19 20.50 14.43 1.34
N VAL A 20 19.52 13.54 1.16
CA VAL A 20 19.01 13.24 -0.20
C VAL A 20 18.52 14.54 -0.88
N SER A 21 18.41 15.65 -0.14
CA SER A 21 18.24 17.00 -0.66
C SER A 21 19.47 17.61 -1.39
N ASN A 22 20.70 17.14 -1.15
CA ASN A 22 21.94 17.66 -1.74
C ASN A 22 22.61 16.71 -2.75
N CYS A 23 22.27 15.42 -2.74
CA CYS A 23 22.56 14.52 -3.85
C CYS A 23 21.37 14.55 -4.81
N LYS A 24 21.58 14.42 -6.13
CA LYS A 24 20.47 14.13 -7.04
C LYS A 24 19.68 12.95 -6.45
N VAL A 25 18.36 13.10 -6.30
CA VAL A 25 17.44 12.14 -5.65
C VAL A 25 17.77 10.68 -5.99
N THR A 26 18.15 10.43 -7.25
CA THR A 26 18.53 9.12 -7.77
C THR A 26 19.75 8.51 -7.08
N CYS A 27 20.81 9.27 -6.84
CA CYS A 27 22.04 8.78 -6.20
C CYS A 27 21.80 8.37 -4.74
N GLY A 28 20.98 9.13 -4.00
CA GLY A 28 20.62 8.78 -2.63
C GLY A 28 19.79 7.49 -2.56
N ALA A 29 18.86 7.32 -3.50
CA ALA A 29 18.03 6.12 -3.58
C ALA A 29 18.82 4.87 -3.99
N GLU A 30 19.76 4.99 -4.93
CA GLU A 30 20.66 3.90 -5.31
C GLU A 30 21.51 3.42 -4.12
N LEU A 31 22.03 4.36 -3.31
CA LEU A 31 22.75 4.03 -2.09
C LEU A 31 21.86 3.36 -1.05
N ALA A 32 20.60 3.80 -0.92
CA ALA A 32 19.61 3.18 -0.03
C ALA A 32 19.30 1.73 -0.44
N VAL A 33 19.13 1.46 -1.74
CA VAL A 33 18.97 0.08 -2.26
C VAL A 33 20.23 -0.74 -2.00
N LEU A 34 21.41 -0.19 -2.28
CA LEU A 34 22.70 -0.87 -2.04
C LEU A 34 22.89 -1.21 -0.55
N PHE A 35 22.41 -0.35 0.35
CA PHE A 35 22.41 -0.65 1.78
C PHE A 35 21.62 -1.92 2.09
N VAL A 36 20.38 -2.02 1.59
CA VAL A 36 19.54 -3.23 1.75
C VAL A 36 20.20 -4.46 1.15
N GLU A 37 20.77 -4.35 -0.05
CA GLU A 37 21.52 -5.45 -0.65
C GLU A 37 22.71 -5.89 0.20
N THR A 38 23.36 -4.94 0.87
CA THR A 38 24.48 -5.22 1.76
C THR A 38 24.00 -5.96 3.02
N LEU A 39 22.82 -5.62 3.56
CA LEU A 39 22.18 -6.39 4.63
C LEU A 39 21.93 -7.84 4.18
N ALA A 40 21.36 -8.03 2.99
CA ALA A 40 21.08 -9.35 2.42
C ALA A 40 22.35 -10.17 2.16
N LYS A 41 23.35 -9.59 1.49
CA LYS A 41 24.67 -10.21 1.23
C LYS A 41 25.40 -10.55 2.53
N GLY A 42 25.26 -9.69 3.54
CA GLY A 42 25.79 -9.89 4.89
C GLY A 42 25.00 -10.90 5.73
N LYS A 43 23.84 -11.37 5.24
CA LYS A 43 22.88 -12.20 5.96
C LYS A 43 22.53 -11.65 7.34
N LEU A 44 22.39 -10.33 7.41
CA LEU A 44 22.00 -9.68 8.66
C LEU A 44 20.51 -9.95 8.91
N PRO A 45 20.14 -10.40 10.12
CA PRO A 45 18.76 -10.71 10.45
C PRO A 45 17.94 -9.42 10.55
N TYR A 46 16.65 -9.55 10.29
CA TYR A 46 15.67 -8.53 10.62
C TYR A 46 15.59 -8.36 12.14
N SER A 47 15.79 -7.13 12.60
CA SER A 47 15.71 -6.70 14.00
C SER A 47 15.29 -5.23 14.09
N GLU A 48 14.86 -4.79 15.27
CA GLU A 48 14.53 -3.37 15.50
C GLU A 48 15.70 -2.44 15.14
N GLU A 49 16.95 -2.81 15.43
CA GLU A 49 18.13 -2.00 15.07
C GLU A 49 18.26 -1.83 13.55
N THR A 50 18.11 -2.91 12.78
CA THR A 50 18.16 -2.84 11.32
C THR A 50 16.97 -2.08 10.73
N LEU A 51 15.78 -2.22 11.32
CA LEU A 51 14.60 -1.46 10.95
C LEU A 51 14.77 0.04 11.24
N ASP A 52 15.39 0.39 12.36
CA ASP A 52 15.70 1.78 12.72
C ASP A 52 16.63 2.45 11.69
N HIS A 53 17.65 1.73 11.21
CA HIS A 53 18.51 2.22 10.13
C HIS A 53 17.72 2.45 8.83
N LEU A 54 16.86 1.51 8.44
CA LEU A 54 16.00 1.67 7.26
C LEU A 54 15.02 2.84 7.42
N ARG A 55 14.48 3.05 8.63
CA ARG A 55 13.61 4.18 8.95
C ARG A 55 14.34 5.52 8.83
N LYS A 56 15.57 5.61 9.31
CA LYS A 56 16.42 6.81 9.15
C LYS A 56 16.67 7.12 7.67
N ILE A 57 16.96 6.10 6.86
CA ILE A 57 17.13 6.26 5.41
C ILE A 57 15.82 6.73 4.77
N TYR A 58 14.69 6.12 5.11
CA TYR A 58 13.35 6.53 4.66
C TYR A 58 13.04 8.00 5.00
N GLN A 59 13.35 8.45 6.22
CA GLN A 59 13.18 9.84 6.64
C GLN A 59 14.02 10.83 5.83
N GLY A 60 15.10 10.36 5.19
CA GLY A 60 15.92 11.15 4.29
C GLY A 60 15.27 11.40 2.92
N PHE A 61 14.28 10.63 2.49
CA PHE A 61 13.62 10.82 1.19
C PHE A 61 12.81 12.13 1.18
N PRO A 62 12.89 12.95 0.12
CA PRO A 62 12.18 14.23 0.07
C PRO A 62 10.66 14.02 0.09
N LYS A 63 9.97 14.88 0.83
CA LYS A 63 8.50 14.99 0.84
C LYS A 63 8.10 16.37 0.35
N ILE A 64 7.90 16.50 -0.95
CA ILE A 64 7.75 17.80 -1.62
C ILE A 64 6.32 17.89 -2.13
N PRO A 65 5.51 18.83 -1.60
CA PRO A 65 4.16 19.06 -2.08
C PRO A 65 4.15 19.33 -3.59
N LEU A 66 3.16 18.77 -4.27
CA LEU A 66 2.99 18.99 -5.70
C LEU A 66 2.54 20.42 -5.96
N PRO A 67 3.05 21.08 -7.01
CA PRO A 67 2.54 22.38 -7.43
C PRO A 67 1.06 22.24 -7.84
N GLN A 68 0.22 23.15 -7.32
CA GLN A 68 -1.18 23.25 -7.72
C GLN A 68 -1.28 24.11 -8.98
N ASN A 69 -2.08 23.69 -9.95
CA ASN A 69 -2.27 24.43 -11.20
C ASN A 69 -3.02 25.74 -10.91
N SER A 70 -2.34 26.88 -10.97
CA SER A 70 -2.98 28.19 -11.10
C SER A 70 -3.38 28.32 -12.57
N GLY A 71 -4.67 28.32 -12.87
CA GLY A 71 -5.22 28.17 -14.23
C GLY A 71 -4.98 29.32 -15.22
N ASP A 72 -3.76 29.86 -15.29
CA ASP A 72 -3.31 30.77 -16.34
C ASP A 72 -2.52 29.97 -17.41
N ASP A 73 -3.05 29.94 -18.63
CA ASP A 73 -2.56 29.19 -19.81
C ASP A 73 -1.27 29.81 -20.41
N ASP A 74 -0.21 29.99 -19.62
CA ASP A 74 1.11 30.35 -20.13
C ASP A 74 1.95 29.08 -20.40
N ASP A 75 2.48 28.92 -21.62
CA ASP A 75 3.27 27.75 -22.06
C ASP A 75 4.47 27.43 -21.14
N ASP A 76 5.08 28.45 -20.52
CA ASP A 76 6.19 28.31 -19.58
C ASP A 76 5.77 27.66 -18.25
N ASP A 77 4.53 27.87 -17.81
CA ASP A 77 4.00 27.31 -16.57
C ASP A 77 3.56 25.86 -16.75
N MET A 78 3.04 25.51 -17.93
CA MET A 78 2.77 24.12 -18.31
C MET A 78 4.06 23.28 -18.39
N GLN A 79 5.15 23.85 -18.90
CA GLN A 79 6.45 23.19 -18.93
C GLN A 79 7.01 22.94 -17.52
N LYS A 80 6.98 23.94 -16.64
CA LYS A 80 7.40 23.79 -15.23
C LYS A 80 6.56 22.75 -14.48
N LEU A 81 5.25 22.74 -14.70
CA LEU A 81 4.33 21.76 -14.09
C LEU A 81 4.68 20.33 -14.53
N SER A 82 4.93 20.14 -15.83
CA SER A 82 5.37 18.86 -16.40
C SER A 82 6.69 18.38 -15.78
N GLU A 83 7.68 19.28 -15.67
CA GLU A 83 8.97 18.97 -15.04
C GLU A 83 8.83 18.60 -13.56
N ALA A 84 8.01 19.34 -12.81
CA ALA A 84 7.73 19.05 -11.41
C ALA A 84 7.02 17.69 -11.24
N LEU A 85 6.08 17.37 -12.13
CA LEU A 85 5.37 16.09 -12.15
C LEU A 85 6.33 14.92 -12.41
N MET A 86 7.22 15.07 -13.39
CA MET A 86 8.24 14.06 -13.70
C MET A 86 9.22 13.87 -12.54
N ALA A 87 9.64 14.97 -11.90
CA ALA A 87 10.49 14.92 -10.71
C ALA A 87 9.78 14.21 -9.54
N ALA A 88 8.48 14.43 -9.34
CA ALA A 88 7.69 13.74 -8.32
C ALA A 88 7.58 12.23 -8.59
N LYS A 89 7.25 11.85 -9.82
CA LYS A 89 7.22 10.43 -10.24
C LYS A 89 8.56 9.74 -9.99
N LEU A 90 9.67 10.40 -10.34
CA LEU A 90 11.00 9.86 -10.10
C LEU A 90 11.32 9.68 -8.60
N ARG A 91 10.91 10.62 -7.74
CA ARG A 91 11.06 10.50 -6.27
C ARG A 91 10.29 9.30 -5.73
N VAL A 92 9.03 9.15 -6.15
CA VAL A 92 8.16 8.05 -5.75
C VAL A 92 8.75 6.71 -6.16
N GLU A 93 9.19 6.57 -7.40
CA GLU A 93 9.80 5.33 -7.89
C GLU A 93 11.08 4.98 -7.13
N SER A 94 11.91 6.00 -6.85
CA SER A 94 13.15 5.86 -6.11
C SER A 94 12.94 5.36 -4.68
N CYS A 95 12.01 5.97 -3.94
CA CYS A 95 11.65 5.55 -2.58
C CYS A 95 10.99 4.16 -2.58
N SER A 96 10.08 3.93 -3.54
CA SER A 96 9.38 2.65 -3.69
C SER A 96 10.35 1.51 -3.95
N SER A 97 11.34 1.70 -4.82
CA SER A 97 12.37 0.70 -5.10
C SER A 97 13.16 0.32 -3.83
N PHE A 98 13.57 1.31 -3.04
CA PHE A 98 14.23 1.09 -1.75
C PHE A 98 13.35 0.30 -0.77
N LEU A 99 12.11 0.74 -0.55
CA LEU A 99 11.21 0.09 0.41
C LEU A 99 10.79 -1.31 -0.05
N LYS A 100 10.55 -1.53 -1.35
CA LYS A 100 10.28 -2.87 -1.90
C LYS A 100 11.47 -3.81 -1.72
N ALA A 101 12.70 -3.34 -1.91
CA ALA A 101 13.89 -4.13 -1.61
C ALA A 101 13.96 -4.46 -0.11
N ALA A 102 13.70 -3.48 0.76
CA ALA A 102 13.71 -3.67 2.21
C ALA A 102 12.63 -4.66 2.68
N ILE A 103 11.42 -4.60 2.13
CA ILE A 103 10.32 -5.55 2.39
C ILE A 103 10.76 -6.97 2.03
N ARG A 104 11.31 -7.18 0.83
CA ARG A 104 11.81 -8.49 0.38
C ARG A 104 12.92 -9.02 1.28
N TRP A 105 13.90 -8.18 1.60
CA TRP A 105 14.96 -8.54 2.55
C TRP A 105 14.39 -8.93 3.91
N SER A 106 13.46 -8.13 4.46
CA SER A 106 12.89 -8.42 5.77
C SER A 106 12.17 -9.77 5.80
N ALA A 107 11.41 -10.11 4.75
CA ALA A 107 10.72 -11.39 4.62
C ALA A 107 11.68 -12.59 4.58
N GLU A 108 12.84 -12.42 3.93
CA GLU A 108 13.87 -13.47 3.82
C GLU A 108 14.67 -13.65 5.12
N PHE A 109 14.88 -12.56 5.88
CA PHE A 109 15.84 -12.53 6.98
C PHE A 109 15.23 -12.39 8.39
N GLY A 110 13.92 -12.62 8.58
CA GLY A 110 13.34 -12.83 9.91
C GLY A 110 12.03 -12.11 10.24
N ALA A 111 11.48 -11.32 9.31
CA ALA A 111 10.14 -10.75 9.41
C ALA A 111 9.06 -11.79 8.98
N PRO A 112 7.76 -11.46 9.07
CA PRO A 112 6.70 -12.29 8.50
C PRO A 112 6.93 -12.61 7.01
N LYS A 113 6.28 -13.66 6.49
CA LYS A 113 6.45 -14.14 5.11
C LYS A 113 6.28 -13.04 4.04
N ASN A 114 5.45 -12.04 4.29
CA ASN A 114 5.18 -10.95 3.35
C ASN A 114 6.07 -9.71 3.60
N GLY A 115 6.95 -9.75 4.61
CA GLY A 115 7.83 -8.66 5.01
C GLY A 115 7.39 -7.95 6.29
N SER A 116 8.16 -6.95 6.69
CA SER A 116 7.91 -6.11 7.86
C SER A 116 6.66 -5.24 7.66
N PRO A 117 5.66 -5.33 8.56
CA PRO A 117 4.47 -4.46 8.52
C PRO A 117 4.81 -2.96 8.53
N GLN A 118 5.83 -2.56 9.29
CA GLN A 118 6.23 -1.15 9.39
C GLN A 118 6.81 -0.64 8.06
N LEU A 119 7.51 -1.47 7.29
CA LEU A 119 8.00 -1.09 5.97
C LEU A 119 6.86 -0.98 4.96
N HIS A 120 5.83 -1.82 5.10
CA HIS A 120 4.59 -1.69 4.32
C HIS A 120 3.85 -0.39 4.63
N ASP A 121 3.69 -0.02 5.91
CA ASP A 121 3.09 1.25 6.32
C ASP A 121 3.84 2.45 5.71
N MET A 122 5.18 2.46 5.80
CA MET A 122 6.01 3.52 5.19
C MET A 122 5.81 3.64 3.69
N LEU A 123 5.74 2.51 2.97
CA LEU A 123 5.57 2.52 1.53
C LEU A 123 4.16 2.97 1.12
N ALA A 124 3.13 2.47 1.81
CA ALA A 124 1.75 2.87 1.55
C ALA A 124 1.54 4.37 1.78
N GLU A 125 2.07 4.90 2.88
CA GLU A 125 2.02 6.34 3.19
C GLU A 125 2.74 7.17 2.11
N TYR A 126 3.95 6.78 1.72
CA TYR A 126 4.73 7.53 0.73
C TYR A 126 4.09 7.49 -0.66
N LEU A 127 3.57 6.33 -1.08
CA LEU A 127 2.81 6.18 -2.32
C LEU A 127 1.57 7.08 -2.32
N TYR A 128 0.90 7.24 -1.19
CA TYR A 128 -0.29 8.09 -1.11
C TYR A 128 0.06 9.58 -1.10
N SER A 129 1.04 10.01 -0.29
CA SER A 129 1.30 11.44 -0.08
C SER A 129 2.16 12.08 -1.16
N GLU A 130 3.07 11.32 -1.78
CA GLU A 130 4.06 11.88 -2.71
C GLU A 130 3.77 11.57 -4.19
N SER A 131 2.79 10.69 -4.47
CA SER A 131 2.36 10.44 -5.86
C SER A 131 1.52 11.59 -6.38
N PRO A 132 1.80 12.09 -7.60
CA PRO A 132 0.91 13.05 -8.25
C PRO A 132 -0.52 12.55 -8.41
N GLU A 133 -0.64 11.28 -8.76
CA GLU A 133 -1.90 10.56 -8.93
C GLU A 133 -1.75 9.26 -8.13
N PRO A 134 -2.21 9.23 -6.87
CA PRO A 134 -2.07 8.05 -6.02
C PRO A 134 -2.85 6.87 -6.58
N ASP A 135 -2.14 5.79 -6.90
CA ASP A 135 -2.75 4.51 -7.26
C ASP A 135 -3.24 3.80 -5.98
N MET A 136 -4.51 4.00 -5.67
CA MET A 136 -5.12 3.43 -4.47
C MET A 136 -5.11 1.90 -4.43
N THR A 137 -4.92 1.23 -5.57
CA THR A 137 -4.70 -0.22 -5.62
C THR A 137 -3.42 -0.59 -4.87
N LYS A 138 -2.31 0.06 -5.25
CA LYS A 138 -0.98 -0.20 -4.69
C LYS A 138 -0.91 0.26 -3.24
N VAL A 139 -1.44 1.45 -2.96
CA VAL A 139 -1.53 1.98 -1.59
C VAL A 139 -2.26 0.99 -0.67
N SER A 140 -3.44 0.52 -1.09
CA SER A 140 -4.22 -0.46 -0.33
C SER A 140 -3.48 -1.78 -0.16
N SER A 141 -2.83 -2.30 -1.21
CA SER A 141 -2.07 -3.55 -1.17
C SER A 141 -0.93 -3.54 -0.15
N HIS A 142 -0.33 -2.38 0.12
CA HIS A 142 0.67 -2.24 1.16
C HIS A 142 0.05 -2.04 2.54
N PHE A 143 -0.95 -1.17 2.70
CA PHE A 143 -1.60 -0.96 4.01
C PHE A 143 -2.15 -2.24 4.63
N VAL A 144 -2.72 -3.15 3.83
CA VAL A 144 -3.29 -4.41 4.36
C VAL A 144 -2.24 -5.39 4.89
N HIS A 145 -0.97 -5.19 4.52
CA HIS A 145 0.18 -5.91 5.08
C HIS A 145 0.87 -5.11 6.20
N GLY A 146 0.40 -3.88 6.44
CA GLY A 146 0.88 -2.97 7.45
C GLY A 146 0.42 -3.31 8.86
N SER A 147 0.72 -2.42 9.79
CA SER A 147 0.38 -2.57 11.22
C SER A 147 -0.60 -1.52 11.73
N ASP A 148 -0.94 -0.52 10.92
CA ASP A 148 -1.80 0.60 11.30
C ASP A 148 -3.08 0.69 10.46
N PRO A 149 -4.12 -0.13 10.76
CA PRO A 149 -5.39 -0.07 10.04
C PRO A 149 -6.13 1.27 10.27
N LYS A 150 -5.81 2.02 11.34
CA LYS A 150 -6.38 3.34 11.59
C LYS A 150 -5.82 4.37 10.62
N LYS A 151 -4.50 4.34 10.37
CA LYS A 151 -3.88 5.15 9.32
C LYS A 151 -4.48 4.82 7.96
N PHE A 152 -4.70 3.54 7.66
CA PHE A 152 -5.34 3.17 6.39
C PHE A 152 -6.75 3.76 6.26
N ALA A 153 -7.57 3.72 7.33
CA ALA A 153 -8.87 4.39 7.36
C ALA A 153 -8.73 5.90 7.09
N SER A 154 -7.78 6.57 7.74
CA SER A 154 -7.52 8.00 7.50
C SER A 154 -7.11 8.31 6.06
N THR A 155 -6.29 7.47 5.45
CA THR A 155 -5.90 7.59 4.05
C THR A 155 -7.11 7.46 3.12
N LEU A 156 -7.98 6.47 3.35
CA LEU A 156 -9.22 6.31 2.57
C LEU A 156 -10.12 7.54 2.71
N VAL A 157 -10.35 8.04 3.92
CA VAL A 157 -11.18 9.25 4.14
C VAL A 157 -10.59 10.46 3.43
N ASN A 158 -9.27 10.63 3.42
CA ASN A 158 -8.64 11.73 2.69
C ASN A 158 -8.79 11.55 1.18
N PHE A 159 -8.62 10.32 0.66
CA PHE A 159 -8.80 10.00 -0.76
C PHE A 159 -10.23 10.31 -1.23
N MET A 160 -11.24 9.95 -0.44
CA MET A 160 -12.65 10.21 -0.73
C MET A 160 -12.98 11.69 -0.92
N GLY A 161 -12.22 12.60 -0.28
CA GLY A 161 -12.39 14.04 -0.44
C GLY A 161 -11.83 14.59 -1.76
N THR A 162 -11.10 13.78 -2.53
CA THR A 162 -10.37 14.20 -3.73
C THR A 162 -10.62 13.32 -4.97
N CYS A 163 -11.20 12.14 -4.79
CA CYS A 163 -11.40 11.17 -5.86
C CYS A 163 -12.61 11.51 -6.75
N TYR A 164 -12.69 10.86 -7.91
CA TYR A 164 -13.86 10.98 -8.76
C TYR A 164 -15.06 10.22 -8.18
N PRO A 165 -16.31 10.60 -8.52
CA PRO A 165 -17.50 9.89 -8.05
C PRO A 165 -17.46 8.40 -8.39
N GLY A 166 -17.67 7.54 -7.39
CA GLY A 166 -17.62 6.09 -7.54
C GLY A 166 -16.21 5.48 -7.41
N GLU A 167 -15.16 6.26 -7.19
CA GLU A 167 -13.85 5.70 -6.81
C GLU A 167 -13.77 5.42 -5.30
N ASP A 168 -14.54 6.17 -4.52
CA ASP A 168 -14.65 6.05 -3.06
C ASP A 168 -15.18 4.68 -2.63
N ASP A 169 -16.31 4.25 -3.19
CA ASP A 169 -16.91 2.95 -2.85
C ASP A 169 -16.03 1.76 -3.29
N ALA A 170 -15.37 1.88 -4.45
CA ALA A 170 -14.42 0.90 -4.94
C ALA A 170 -13.17 0.82 -4.06
N ALA A 171 -12.63 1.96 -3.60
CA ALA A 171 -11.47 1.98 -2.69
C ALA A 171 -11.81 1.31 -1.34
N ILE A 172 -12.99 1.60 -0.77
CA ILE A 172 -13.47 0.95 0.45
C ILE A 172 -13.61 -0.57 0.24
N ALA A 173 -14.28 -0.98 -0.84
CA ALA A 173 -14.48 -2.39 -1.15
C ALA A 173 -13.15 -3.14 -1.32
N ARG A 174 -12.21 -2.56 -2.08
CA ARG A 174 -10.87 -3.12 -2.27
C ARG A 174 -10.14 -3.31 -0.95
N ALA A 175 -10.13 -2.30 -0.09
CA ALA A 175 -9.46 -2.34 1.19
C ALA A 175 -10.01 -3.47 2.09
N VAL A 176 -11.33 -3.61 2.17
CA VAL A 176 -11.97 -4.67 2.95
C VAL A 176 -11.70 -6.04 2.33
N LEU A 177 -11.90 -6.20 1.03
CA LEU A 177 -11.70 -7.48 0.35
C LEU A 177 -10.24 -7.95 0.44
N LEU A 178 -9.27 -7.05 0.39
CA LEU A 178 -7.86 -7.38 0.58
C LEU A 178 -7.57 -7.90 2.00
N TYR A 179 -8.09 -7.28 3.06
CA TYR A 179 -7.95 -7.84 4.41
C TYR A 179 -8.60 -9.23 4.53
N LEU A 180 -9.80 -9.38 3.98
CA LEU A 180 -10.52 -10.65 4.00
C LEU A 180 -9.79 -11.74 3.20
N SER A 181 -9.17 -11.43 2.07
CA SER A 181 -8.38 -12.39 1.28
C SER A 181 -7.19 -12.98 2.06
N GLN A 182 -6.70 -12.25 3.07
CA GLN A 182 -5.66 -12.73 3.99
C GLN A 182 -6.22 -13.53 5.17
N GLY A 183 -7.55 -13.64 5.29
CA GLY A 183 -8.23 -14.21 6.44
C GLY A 183 -8.34 -13.24 7.63
N ASN A 184 -8.08 -11.95 7.43
CA ASN A 184 -8.06 -10.95 8.49
C ASN A 184 -9.42 -10.27 8.68
N LEU A 185 -10.41 -11.00 9.19
CA LEU A 185 -11.76 -10.48 9.45
C LEU A 185 -11.76 -9.39 10.53
N ARG A 186 -10.84 -9.47 11.50
CA ARG A 186 -10.74 -8.51 12.60
C ARG A 186 -10.42 -7.12 12.07
N ASP A 187 -9.36 -6.99 11.29
CA ASP A 187 -8.90 -5.67 10.82
C ASP A 187 -9.79 -5.15 9.68
N ALA A 188 -10.44 -6.03 8.91
CA ALA A 188 -11.48 -5.65 7.96
C ALA A 188 -12.69 -4.96 8.64
N ASN A 189 -13.19 -5.52 9.75
CA ASN A 189 -14.27 -4.88 10.52
C ASN A 189 -13.80 -3.59 11.19
N TYR A 190 -12.61 -3.61 11.81
CA TYR A 190 -12.03 -2.41 12.42
C TYR A 190 -11.90 -1.26 11.41
N LEU A 191 -11.41 -1.55 10.20
CA LEU A 191 -11.28 -0.55 9.12
C LEU A 191 -12.63 0.11 8.81
N MET A 192 -13.70 -0.68 8.66
CA MET A 192 -15.04 -0.16 8.38
C MET A 192 -15.59 0.70 9.51
N ASP A 193 -15.43 0.28 10.75
CA ASP A 193 -15.89 1.03 11.92
C ASP A 193 -15.13 2.35 12.08
N GLU A 194 -13.81 2.31 11.98
CA GLU A 194 -12.96 3.49 12.10
C GLU A 194 -13.16 4.47 10.93
N LEU A 195 -13.37 3.97 9.71
CA LEU A 195 -13.71 4.81 8.55
C LEU A 195 -15.03 5.56 8.76
N LYS A 196 -16.11 4.86 9.17
CA LYS A 196 -17.41 5.48 9.47
C LYS A 196 -17.30 6.54 10.57
N LYS A 197 -16.59 6.23 11.64
CA LYS A 197 -16.34 7.16 12.75
C LYS A 197 -15.58 8.41 12.30
N GLN A 198 -14.57 8.25 11.44
CA GLN A 198 -13.81 9.39 10.93
C GLN A 198 -14.64 10.26 9.98
N LEU A 199 -15.48 9.66 9.13
CA LEU A 199 -16.41 10.38 8.26
C LEU A 199 -17.43 11.18 9.08
N GLU A 200 -18.04 10.57 10.09
CA GLU A 200 -18.95 11.25 11.02
C GLU A 200 -18.28 12.43 11.71
N SER A 201 -17.04 12.24 12.21
CA SER A 201 -16.27 13.33 12.84
C SER A 201 -15.96 14.50 11.90
N LYS A 202 -15.83 14.23 10.59
CA LYS A 202 -15.60 15.23 9.56
C LYS A 202 -16.90 15.74 8.92
N GLN A 203 -18.07 15.29 9.38
CA GLN A 203 -19.38 15.60 8.81
C GLN A 203 -19.46 15.26 7.31
N LEU A 204 -18.81 14.16 6.91
CA LEU A 204 -18.87 13.62 5.57
C LEU A 204 -19.80 12.40 5.55
N ASP A 205 -20.53 12.23 4.46
CA ASP A 205 -21.42 11.09 4.29
C ASP A 205 -20.63 9.83 3.92
N PHE A 206 -21.07 8.69 4.46
CA PHE A 206 -20.58 7.39 4.02
C PHE A 206 -21.20 7.03 2.64
N PRO A 207 -20.41 6.52 1.68
CA PRO A 207 -20.94 6.19 0.36
C PRO A 207 -22.02 5.12 0.44
N CYS A 208 -23.25 5.49 0.08
CA CYS A 208 -24.40 4.59 0.04
C CYS A 208 -24.55 4.00 -1.38
N SER A 209 -23.82 2.92 -1.68
CA SER A 209 -23.90 2.24 -2.96
C SER A 209 -24.19 0.74 -2.79
N ASP A 210 -24.60 0.08 -3.87
CA ASP A 210 -24.76 -1.38 -3.88
C ASP A 210 -23.46 -2.10 -3.51
N LEU A 211 -22.31 -1.51 -3.87
CA LEU A 211 -21.00 -2.07 -3.56
C LEU A 211 -20.68 -1.96 -2.07
N THR A 212 -20.89 -0.80 -1.43
CA THR A 212 -20.66 -0.67 0.02
C THR A 212 -21.66 -1.52 0.81
N GLN A 213 -22.92 -1.61 0.34
CA GLN A 213 -23.91 -2.48 0.96
C GLN A 213 -23.53 -3.97 0.85
N PHE A 214 -22.99 -4.40 -0.28
CA PHE A 214 -22.43 -5.74 -0.45
C PHE A 214 -21.33 -6.02 0.58
N ILE A 215 -20.39 -5.08 0.76
CA ILE A 215 -19.29 -5.22 1.72
C ILE A 215 -19.79 -5.35 3.16
N GLU A 216 -20.77 -4.55 3.57
CA GLU A 216 -21.38 -4.67 4.91
C GLU A 216 -22.03 -6.04 5.13
N TYR A 217 -22.76 -6.54 4.14
CA TYR A 217 -23.37 -7.87 4.22
C TYR A 217 -22.35 -8.99 4.16
N LEU A 218 -21.27 -8.82 3.40
CA LEU A 218 -20.17 -9.77 3.33
C LEU A 218 -19.50 -9.92 4.70
N LEU A 219 -19.16 -8.82 5.37
CA LEU A 219 -18.56 -8.85 6.71
C LEU A 219 -19.44 -9.62 7.70
N ARG A 220 -20.74 -9.28 7.77
CA ARG A 220 -21.74 -9.99 8.60
C ARG A 220 -21.91 -11.47 8.22
N THR A 221 -21.68 -11.81 6.96
CA THR A 221 -21.77 -13.20 6.48
C THR A 221 -20.57 -14.00 6.94
N LEU A 222 -19.37 -13.41 6.93
CA LEU A 222 -18.13 -14.06 7.38
C LEU A 222 -18.03 -14.24 8.90
N GLU A 223 -18.81 -13.49 9.69
CA GLU A 223 -19.02 -13.75 11.13
C GLU A 223 -19.77 -15.08 11.40
N ARG A 224 -20.36 -15.68 10.36
CA ARG A 224 -21.17 -16.89 10.44
C ARG A 224 -20.60 -17.95 9.51
N ASP A 225 -20.74 -19.22 9.87
CA ASP A 225 -20.43 -20.32 8.95
C ASP A 225 -21.57 -20.48 7.92
N ALA A 226 -21.63 -19.58 6.95
CA ALA A 226 -22.76 -19.42 6.03
C ALA A 226 -22.35 -19.26 4.56
N PHE A 227 -21.58 -20.22 4.03
CA PHE A 227 -21.17 -20.21 2.62
C PHE A 227 -22.32 -20.01 1.59
N PRO A 228 -23.53 -20.58 1.76
CA PRO A 228 -24.64 -20.32 0.84
C PRO A 228 -25.01 -18.83 0.72
N LEU A 229 -24.85 -18.05 1.81
CA LEU A 229 -25.13 -16.62 1.80
C LEU A 229 -24.10 -15.85 0.96
N LEU A 230 -22.82 -16.21 1.03
CA LEU A 230 -21.78 -15.62 0.18
C LEU A 230 -22.14 -15.76 -1.30
N LYS A 231 -22.61 -16.95 -1.71
CA LYS A 231 -23.03 -17.20 -3.10
C LYS A 231 -24.23 -16.33 -3.51
N ILE A 232 -25.22 -16.18 -2.63
CA ILE A 232 -26.39 -15.32 -2.87
C ILE A 232 -25.96 -13.85 -3.01
N LEU A 233 -25.07 -13.38 -2.12
CA LEU A 233 -24.55 -12.01 -2.18
C LEU A 233 -23.79 -11.76 -3.49
N ARG A 234 -22.89 -12.66 -3.91
CA ARG A 234 -22.17 -12.52 -5.19
C ARG A 234 -23.11 -12.45 -6.38
N GLN A 235 -24.18 -13.23 -6.39
CA GLN A 235 -25.18 -13.20 -7.47
C GLN A 235 -25.98 -11.89 -7.46
N LYS A 236 -26.43 -11.45 -6.29
CA LYS A 236 -27.26 -10.26 -6.13
C LYS A 236 -26.51 -8.97 -6.50
N TYR A 237 -25.23 -8.89 -6.13
CA TYR A 237 -24.41 -7.69 -6.31
C TYR A 237 -23.44 -7.79 -7.49
N LYS A 238 -23.69 -8.73 -8.42
CA LYS A 238 -22.77 -9.03 -9.53
C LYS A 238 -22.38 -7.80 -10.34
N SER A 239 -23.34 -6.95 -10.71
CA SER A 239 -23.07 -5.73 -11.49
C SER A 239 -22.12 -4.76 -10.80
N SER A 240 -22.16 -4.68 -9.47
CA SER A 240 -21.30 -3.82 -8.67
C SER A 240 -19.91 -4.44 -8.48
N ILE A 241 -19.84 -5.76 -8.35
CA ILE A 241 -18.58 -6.52 -8.23
C ILE A 241 -17.81 -6.50 -9.56
N ASP A 242 -18.51 -6.70 -10.69
CA ASP A 242 -17.93 -6.75 -12.04
C ASP A 242 -17.30 -5.42 -12.49
N ARG A 243 -17.49 -4.32 -11.74
CA ARG A 243 -16.80 -3.04 -11.95
C ARG A 243 -15.29 -3.17 -11.87
N GLU A 244 -14.80 -4.08 -11.04
CA GLU A 244 -13.37 -4.33 -10.88
C GLU A 244 -13.07 -5.84 -10.92
N PRO A 245 -12.34 -6.34 -11.94
CA PRO A 245 -12.02 -7.77 -12.07
C PRO A 245 -11.34 -8.37 -10.83
N LEU A 246 -10.54 -7.57 -10.12
CA LEU A 246 -9.85 -7.96 -8.90
C LEU A 246 -10.82 -8.43 -7.79
N PHE A 247 -12.05 -7.90 -7.74
CA PHE A 247 -12.99 -8.24 -6.67
C PHE A 247 -13.44 -9.70 -6.73
N ASP A 248 -13.71 -10.23 -7.91
CA ASP A 248 -14.09 -11.63 -8.06
C ASP A 248 -12.95 -12.58 -7.64
N GLU A 249 -11.70 -12.20 -7.95
CA GLU A 249 -10.52 -12.96 -7.53
C GLU A 249 -10.37 -12.96 -6.00
N LEU A 250 -10.46 -11.80 -5.37
CA LEU A 250 -10.41 -11.67 -3.91
C LEU A 250 -11.55 -12.46 -3.26
N LEU A 251 -12.75 -12.44 -3.83
CA LEU A 251 -13.90 -13.22 -3.33
C LEU A 251 -13.70 -14.73 -3.41
N ASP A 252 -13.01 -15.21 -4.44
CA ASP A 252 -12.61 -16.62 -4.52
C ASP A 252 -11.57 -16.97 -3.44
N GLU A 253 -10.65 -16.05 -3.15
CA GLU A 253 -9.65 -16.19 -2.08
C GLU A 253 -10.31 -16.22 -0.69
N ILE A 254 -11.29 -15.34 -0.48
CA ILE A 254 -12.11 -15.29 0.73
C ILE A 254 -12.88 -16.60 0.90
N ALA A 255 -13.49 -17.12 -0.17
CA ALA A 255 -14.21 -18.39 -0.11
C ALA A 255 -13.29 -19.56 0.27
N GLU A 256 -12.06 -19.58 -0.25
CA GLU A 256 -11.04 -20.58 0.12
C GLU A 256 -10.63 -20.41 1.59
N LYS A 257 -10.34 -19.19 2.03
CA LYS A 257 -9.86 -18.89 3.39
C LYS A 257 -10.87 -19.16 4.50
N PHE A 258 -12.12 -18.74 4.30
CA PHE A 258 -13.15 -18.81 5.34
C PHE A 258 -14.01 -20.07 5.26
N TYR A 259 -14.15 -20.68 4.08
CA TYR A 259 -15.04 -21.83 3.88
C TYR A 259 -14.34 -23.08 3.30
N GLY A 260 -13.03 -23.02 3.05
CA GLY A 260 -12.26 -24.17 2.54
C GLY A 260 -12.63 -24.59 1.12
N VAL A 261 -13.30 -23.73 0.36
CA VAL A 261 -13.72 -24.03 -1.02
C VAL A 261 -12.51 -23.98 -1.94
N ARG A 262 -12.20 -25.10 -2.62
CA ARG A 262 -11.09 -25.13 -3.57
C ARG A 262 -11.40 -24.27 -4.80
N ARG A 263 -10.49 -23.34 -5.13
CA ARG A 263 -10.51 -22.60 -6.41
C ARG A 263 -10.48 -23.56 -7.60
N ARG A 264 -11.12 -23.16 -8.71
CA ARG A 264 -10.91 -23.83 -10.00
C ARG A 264 -9.48 -23.52 -10.45
N SER A 265 -8.66 -24.56 -10.54
CA SER A 265 -7.19 -24.58 -10.55
C SER A 265 -6.46 -23.94 -11.75
N GLY A 266 -7.11 -23.11 -12.56
CA GLY A 266 -6.51 -22.57 -13.80
C GLY A 266 -5.68 -21.29 -13.62
N LEU A 267 -5.98 -20.47 -12.63
CA LEU A 267 -5.46 -19.10 -12.51
C LEU A 267 -4.41 -18.91 -11.39
N GLN A 268 -4.19 -19.94 -10.57
CA GLN A 268 -3.35 -19.86 -9.36
C GLN A 268 -1.87 -19.52 -9.63
N GLY A 269 -1.33 -19.91 -10.79
CA GLY A 269 0.08 -19.72 -11.14
C GLY A 269 0.43 -18.34 -11.68
N ILE A 270 -0.49 -17.69 -12.40
CA ILE A 270 -0.22 -16.41 -13.10
C ILE A 270 -0.37 -15.22 -12.14
N PHE A 271 -1.29 -15.32 -11.16
CA PHE A 271 -1.62 -14.19 -10.27
C PHE A 271 -0.88 -14.20 -8.94
N SER A 272 -0.33 -15.34 -8.50
CA SER A 272 0.69 -15.33 -7.44
C SER A 272 1.87 -14.44 -7.82
N ASP A 273 2.15 -14.25 -9.11
CA ASP A 273 3.18 -13.34 -9.58
C ASP A 273 2.67 -11.89 -9.71
N LEU A 274 1.39 -11.65 -10.01
CA LEU A 274 0.78 -10.31 -9.97
C LEU A 274 0.77 -9.73 -8.54
N PHE A 275 0.37 -10.51 -7.53
CA PHE A 275 0.44 -10.10 -6.12
C PHE A 275 1.88 -9.94 -5.60
N LYS A 276 2.88 -10.52 -6.25
CA LYS A 276 4.30 -10.25 -5.98
C LYS A 276 4.83 -8.99 -6.70
N MET A 277 4.13 -8.56 -7.75
CA MET A 277 4.53 -7.42 -8.61
C MET A 277 3.85 -6.10 -8.22
N MET A 278 2.64 -6.14 -7.63
CA MET A 278 2.01 -5.00 -6.96
C MET A 278 2.84 -4.59 -5.74
#